data_AF-M6RIS7-F1
#
_entry.id   AF-M6RIS7-F1
#
_cell.length_a   1.000
_cell.length_b   1.000
_cell.length_c   1.000
_cell.angle_alpha   90.00
_cell.angle_beta   90.00
_cell.angle_gamma   90.00
#
_symmetry.space_group_name_H-M   'P 1'
#
loop_
_entity.id
_entity.type
_entity.pdbx_description
1 polymer ?
#
loop_
_entity_poly.entity_id
_entity_poly.type
_entity_poly.pdbx_seq_one_letter_code
_entity_poly.pdbx_strand_id
1 'polypeptide(L)'
;MEDHEKKISDRYFTWGWNDQEYANVVPNFSVKLANKKDICYNPKGCGLLVEHCMPRYSYWVQSVPIAGQILKYFDDQYLFIQYLSPEIRSKFVIKLYPTDYDWNQKERWESLYPTLMYDNGQKSFERLMKKSRICVTTYNATTYLESLGLNVPTIIFWDPTYWELRASASPYFQMLKDAGIFFEDPISAASVLNKIWDNIDDWWQEKERQRIRSIFIEKYCRRVKNPLHILSVNLDMRKKN
;
A
#
# COMPACT_ATOMS: atom_id res chain seq x y z
N MET A 1 15.94 12.98 -8.55
CA MET A 1 16.82 12.06 -7.80
C MET A 1 16.87 10.69 -8.45
N GLU A 2 15.73 10.01 -8.62
CA GLU A 2 15.64 8.73 -9.35
C GLU A 2 16.36 8.77 -10.71
N ASP A 3 16.15 9.82 -11.52
CA ASP A 3 16.85 9.96 -12.81
C ASP A 3 18.37 10.06 -12.69
N HIS A 4 18.87 10.69 -11.62
CA HIS A 4 20.30 10.75 -11.38
C HIS A 4 20.85 9.36 -11.02
N GLU A 5 20.17 8.63 -10.14
CA GLU A 5 20.53 7.25 -9.77
C GLU A 5 20.53 6.32 -10.98
N LYS A 6 19.53 6.45 -11.86
CA LYS A 6 19.48 5.72 -13.14
C LYS A 6 20.67 6.09 -14.02
N LYS A 7 21.03 7.37 -14.16
CA LYS A 7 22.13 7.80 -15.04
C LYS A 7 23.51 7.31 -14.60
N ILE A 8 23.76 7.22 -13.30
CA ILE A 8 25.10 6.89 -12.78
C ILE A 8 25.32 5.41 -12.48
N SER A 9 24.27 4.60 -12.49
CA SER A 9 24.35 3.18 -12.14
C SER A 9 24.71 2.32 -13.35
N ASP A 10 25.54 1.30 -13.15
CA ASP A 10 25.76 0.26 -14.16
C ASP A 10 24.47 -0.54 -14.41
N ARG A 11 23.71 -0.81 -13.34
CA ARG A 11 22.39 -1.45 -13.36
C ARG A 11 21.51 -0.86 -12.27
N TYR A 12 20.29 -0.48 -12.64
CA TYR A 12 19.26 0.01 -11.73
C TYR A 12 18.17 -1.05 -11.57
N PHE A 13 18.16 -1.78 -10.44
CA PHE A 13 17.17 -2.82 -10.21
C PHE A 13 15.86 -2.26 -9.68
N THR A 14 14.76 -2.69 -10.30
CA THR A 14 13.40 -2.32 -9.89
C THR A 14 12.64 -3.54 -9.37
N TRP A 15 11.48 -3.31 -8.75
CA TRP A 15 10.58 -4.39 -8.34
C TRP A 15 9.72 -4.95 -9.48
N GLY A 16 10.07 -4.73 -10.75
CA GLY A 16 9.40 -5.37 -11.89
C GLY A 16 9.15 -4.46 -13.10
N TRP A 17 9.23 -3.14 -12.92
CA TRP A 17 9.02 -2.20 -14.00
C TRP A 17 10.32 -1.94 -14.78
N ASN A 18 10.17 -1.68 -16.06
CA ASN A 18 11.23 -1.23 -16.95
C ASN A 18 11.07 0.27 -17.23
N ASP A 19 12.13 0.86 -17.72
CA ASP A 19 12.15 2.24 -18.20
C ASP A 19 12.36 2.24 -19.72
N GLN A 20 11.70 3.14 -20.43
CA GLN A 20 11.83 3.27 -21.88
C GLN A 20 13.06 4.10 -22.27
N GLU A 21 13.48 5.02 -21.40
CA GLU A 21 14.60 5.93 -21.65
C GLU A 21 15.93 5.30 -21.20
N TYR A 22 15.89 4.51 -20.12
CA TYR A 22 17.09 3.97 -19.47
C TYR A 22 17.19 2.44 -19.61
N ALA A 23 18.00 1.99 -20.56
CA ALA A 23 18.20 0.56 -20.82
C ALA A 23 18.90 -0.20 -19.66
N ASN A 24 19.61 0.51 -18.78
CA ASN A 24 20.23 -0.05 -17.58
C ASN A 24 19.22 -0.27 -16.43
N VAL A 25 17.96 0.14 -16.58
CA VAL A 25 16.89 -0.20 -15.65
C VAL A 25 16.42 -1.62 -15.90
N VAL A 26 16.74 -2.51 -14.95
CA VAL A 26 16.51 -3.95 -15.08
C VAL A 26 15.38 -4.40 -14.14
N PRO A 27 14.25 -4.87 -14.69
CA PRO A 27 13.18 -5.50 -13.92
C PRO A 27 13.68 -6.68 -13.09
N ASN A 28 13.53 -6.59 -11.76
CA ASN A 28 13.94 -7.65 -10.85
C ASN A 28 12.72 -8.20 -10.09
N PHE A 29 12.77 -8.23 -8.75
CA PHE A 29 11.68 -8.67 -7.89
C PHE A 29 11.61 -7.82 -6.63
N SER A 30 10.46 -7.85 -5.95
CA SER A 30 10.31 -7.22 -4.65
C SER A 30 11.06 -8.01 -3.59
N VAL A 31 12.10 -7.42 -3.01
CA VAL A 31 12.86 -8.02 -1.91
C VAL A 31 11.97 -8.25 -0.68
N LYS A 32 10.97 -7.39 -0.46
CA LYS A 32 9.99 -7.55 0.63
C LYS A 32 9.13 -8.80 0.49
N LEU A 33 8.84 -9.22 -0.75
CA LEU A 33 8.02 -10.39 -1.04
C LEU A 33 8.84 -11.64 -1.40
N ALA A 34 10.17 -11.53 -1.41
CA ALA A 34 11.05 -12.64 -1.71
C ALA A 34 10.78 -13.82 -0.75
N ASN A 35 10.51 -14.99 -1.32
CA ASN A 35 10.16 -16.22 -0.59
C ASN A 35 8.92 -16.12 0.31
N LYS A 36 8.08 -15.08 0.17
CA LYS A 36 6.82 -14.97 0.90
C LYS A 36 5.70 -15.71 0.19
N LYS A 37 4.92 -16.45 0.98
CA LYS A 37 3.66 -17.06 0.54
C LYS A 37 2.51 -16.07 0.74
N ASP A 38 1.40 -16.35 0.08
CA ASP A 38 0.15 -15.64 0.31
C ASP A 38 -0.24 -15.77 1.78
N ILE A 39 -0.83 -14.72 2.33
CA ILE A 39 -1.27 -14.70 3.71
C ILE A 39 -2.62 -15.43 3.82
N CYS A 40 -2.70 -16.37 4.74
CA CYS A 40 -3.99 -16.85 5.26
C CYS A 40 -4.50 -15.79 6.26
N TYR A 41 -5.34 -14.88 5.75
CA TYR A 41 -5.98 -13.83 6.54
C TYR A 41 -7.22 -14.40 7.26
N ASN A 42 -7.81 -13.63 8.17
CA ASN A 42 -8.99 -14.06 8.91
C ASN A 42 -10.25 -13.41 8.30
N PRO A 43 -11.13 -14.13 7.57
CA PRO A 43 -12.34 -13.56 6.98
C PRO A 43 -13.29 -12.93 8.01
N LYS A 44 -13.20 -13.37 9.27
CA LYS A 44 -13.98 -12.82 10.39
C LYS A 44 -13.22 -11.77 11.19
N GLY A 45 -12.00 -11.43 10.77
CA GLY A 45 -11.08 -10.51 11.46
C GLY A 45 -11.51 -9.05 11.46
N CYS A 46 -10.63 -8.17 11.93
CA CYS A 46 -10.84 -6.73 11.93
C CYS A 46 -10.63 -6.10 10.56
N GLY A 47 -11.14 -4.88 10.39
CA GLY A 47 -10.63 -3.96 9.36
C GLY A 47 -9.33 -3.33 9.86
N LEU A 48 -8.34 -3.17 8.99
CA LEU A 48 -7.06 -2.55 9.36
C LEU A 48 -6.85 -1.29 8.53
N LEU A 49 -6.93 -0.12 9.16
CA LEU A 49 -6.53 1.14 8.55
C LEU A 49 -5.04 1.37 8.81
N VAL A 50 -4.22 1.49 7.77
CA VAL A 50 -2.78 1.69 7.91
C VAL A 50 -2.43 3.12 7.63
N GLU A 51 -1.90 3.81 8.63
CA GLU A 51 -1.56 5.22 8.55
C GLU A 51 -0.07 5.48 8.31
N HIS A 52 0.17 6.63 7.70
CA HIS A 52 1.45 7.26 7.47
C HIS A 52 1.60 8.50 8.36
N CYS A 53 2.84 8.90 8.61
CA CYS A 53 3.15 10.19 9.21
C CYS A 53 4.47 10.74 8.64
N MET A 54 4.60 12.06 8.59
CA MET A 54 5.80 12.77 8.15
C MET A 54 6.14 13.89 9.12
N PRO A 55 7.42 14.28 9.24
CA PRO A 55 7.80 15.47 9.99
C PRO A 55 7.21 16.74 9.36
N ARG A 56 7.03 17.77 10.20
CA ARG A 56 6.51 19.07 9.76
C ARG A 56 7.35 19.74 8.68
N TYR A 57 8.67 19.59 8.76
CA TYR A 57 9.57 20.17 7.77
C TYR A 57 10.05 19.09 6.80
N SER A 58 9.98 19.40 5.51
CA SER A 58 10.54 18.52 4.50
C SER A 58 12.05 18.46 4.66
N TYR A 59 12.59 17.25 4.61
CA TYR A 59 14.02 16.95 4.61
C TYR A 59 14.46 16.27 3.31
N TRP A 60 13.51 16.02 2.40
CA TRP A 60 13.74 15.31 1.15
C TRP A 60 12.72 15.72 0.08
N VAL A 61 13.15 15.77 -1.17
CA VAL A 61 12.25 16.06 -2.31
C VAL A 61 11.47 14.80 -2.67
N GLN A 62 10.21 14.70 -2.23
CA GLN A 62 9.29 13.58 -2.50
C GLN A 62 7.88 14.12 -2.79
N SER A 63 7.10 13.38 -3.58
CA SER A 63 5.68 13.64 -3.83
C SER A 63 4.82 13.08 -2.70
N VAL A 64 4.91 13.71 -1.53
CA VAL A 64 4.17 13.37 -0.32
C VAL A 64 3.65 14.64 0.36
N PRO A 65 2.61 14.56 1.22
CA PRO A 65 2.16 15.71 2.00
C PRO A 65 3.30 16.33 2.82
N ILE A 66 3.43 17.66 2.76
CA ILE A 66 4.42 18.44 3.53
C ILE A 66 3.76 19.43 4.49
N ALA A 67 4.39 19.65 5.66
CA ALA A 67 3.95 20.63 6.65
C ALA A 67 2.45 20.50 7.00
N GLY A 68 1.66 21.55 6.80
CA GLY A 68 0.23 21.56 7.12
C GLY A 68 -0.62 20.61 6.26
N GLN A 69 -0.11 20.13 5.12
CA GLN A 69 -0.87 19.22 4.25
C GLN A 69 -1.13 17.86 4.92
N ILE A 70 -0.32 17.46 5.92
CA ILE A 70 -0.58 16.24 6.68
C ILE A 70 -1.90 16.30 7.47
N LEU A 71 -2.39 17.50 7.78
CA LEU A 71 -3.69 17.67 8.43
C LEU A 71 -4.82 17.20 7.51
N LYS A 72 -4.74 17.53 6.21
CA LYS A 72 -5.70 17.03 5.22
C LYS A 72 -5.64 15.51 5.09
N TYR A 73 -4.43 14.94 5.16
CA TYR A 73 -4.26 13.49 5.23
C TYR A 73 -4.98 12.91 6.46
N PHE A 74 -4.85 13.48 7.66
CA PHE A 74 -5.59 13.00 8.83
C PHE A 74 -7.12 13.18 8.69
N ASP A 75 -7.57 14.30 8.11
CA ASP A 75 -8.99 14.55 7.86
C ASP A 75 -9.60 13.47 6.96
N ASP A 76 -8.87 13.02 5.93
CA ASP A 76 -9.34 11.94 5.06
C ASP A 76 -9.53 10.63 5.82
N GLN A 77 -8.70 10.37 6.82
CA GLN A 77 -8.72 9.13 7.58
C GLN A 77 -9.89 9.14 8.57
N TYR A 78 -10.13 10.30 9.17
CA TYR A 78 -11.31 10.56 9.99
C TYR A 78 -12.59 10.44 9.18
N LEU A 79 -12.63 11.00 7.97
CA LEU A 79 -13.76 10.89 7.06
C LEU A 79 -14.04 9.45 6.66
N PHE A 80 -13.00 8.68 6.30
CA PHE A 80 -13.14 7.27 6.00
C PHE A 80 -13.83 6.53 7.15
N ILE A 81 -13.31 6.66 8.38
CA ILE A 81 -13.88 6.02 9.56
C ILE A 81 -15.29 6.55 9.89
N GLN A 82 -15.54 7.85 9.74
CA GLN A 82 -16.83 8.47 10.00
C GLN A 82 -17.95 7.89 9.11
N TYR A 83 -17.64 7.66 7.84
CA TYR A 83 -18.61 7.17 6.83
C TYR A 83 -18.80 5.65 6.84
N LEU A 84 -18.03 4.90 7.64
CA LEU A 84 -18.33 3.50 7.90
C LEU A 84 -19.59 3.38 8.77
N SER A 85 -20.37 2.32 8.53
CA SER A 85 -21.48 2.00 9.42
C SER A 85 -20.98 1.79 10.85
N PRO A 86 -21.76 2.11 11.90
CA PRO A 86 -21.30 1.97 13.28
C PRO A 86 -20.82 0.56 13.62
N GLU A 87 -21.49 -0.47 13.08
CA GLU A 87 -21.09 -1.86 13.25
C GLU A 87 -19.70 -2.14 12.65
N ILE A 88 -19.46 -1.70 11.42
CA ILE A 88 -18.18 -1.92 10.72
C ILE A 88 -17.08 -1.12 11.40
N ARG A 89 -17.34 0.16 11.68
CA ARG A 89 -16.41 1.06 12.37
C ARG A 89 -15.88 0.46 13.66
N SER A 90 -16.76 -0.10 14.51
CA SER A 90 -16.35 -0.71 15.79
C SER A 90 -15.37 -1.88 15.65
N LYS A 91 -15.26 -2.47 14.45
CA LYS A 91 -14.40 -3.62 14.14
C LYS A 91 -13.07 -3.20 13.51
N PHE A 92 -12.73 -1.91 13.48
CA PHE A 92 -11.47 -1.41 12.95
C PHE A 92 -10.35 -1.35 13.98
N VAL A 93 -9.14 -1.62 13.49
CA VAL A 93 -7.87 -1.32 14.16
C VAL A 93 -7.17 -0.24 13.33
N ILE A 94 -6.80 0.86 13.97
CA ILE A 94 -6.00 1.92 13.37
C ILE A 94 -4.53 1.62 13.66
N LYS A 95 -3.75 1.31 12.62
CA LYS A 95 -2.30 1.14 12.71
C LYS A 95 -1.64 2.49 12.48
N LEU A 96 -1.21 3.10 13.58
CA LEU A 96 -0.46 4.35 13.58
C LEU A 96 0.93 4.15 12.97
N TYR A 97 1.48 5.21 12.39
CA TYR A 97 2.87 5.22 11.98
C TYR A 97 3.80 5.10 13.20
N PRO A 98 4.94 4.38 13.11
CA PRO A 98 5.81 4.15 14.27
C PRO A 98 6.38 5.42 14.93
N THR A 99 6.44 6.54 14.19
CA THR A 99 6.98 7.82 14.65
C THR A 99 5.93 8.91 14.48
N ASP A 100 5.51 9.54 15.56
CA ASP A 100 4.39 10.50 15.50
C ASP A 100 4.79 11.90 15.01
N TYR A 101 6.05 12.29 15.14
CA TYR A 101 6.54 13.63 14.78
C TYR A 101 5.75 14.79 15.42
N ASP A 102 5.31 14.61 16.66
CA ASP A 102 4.58 15.60 17.47
C ASP A 102 3.24 16.03 16.85
N TRP A 103 2.64 15.18 16.01
CA TRP A 103 1.30 15.39 15.48
C TRP A 103 0.20 15.00 16.46
N ASN A 104 0.53 14.23 17.50
CA ASN A 104 -0.37 13.66 18.49
C ASN A 104 -1.49 12.84 17.83
N GLN A 105 -1.14 11.99 16.85
CA GLN A 105 -2.12 11.22 16.07
C GLN A 105 -3.00 10.35 16.97
N LYS A 106 -2.38 9.67 17.95
CA LYS A 106 -3.09 8.79 18.87
C LYS A 106 -4.10 9.57 19.70
N GLU A 107 -3.70 10.69 20.26
CA GLU A 107 -4.54 11.53 21.11
C GLU A 107 -5.69 12.16 20.30
N ARG A 108 -5.44 12.58 19.06
CA ARG A 108 -6.50 13.07 18.14
C ARG A 108 -7.52 11.98 17.85
N TRP A 109 -7.06 10.77 17.56
CA TRP A 109 -7.92 9.62 17.34
C TRP A 109 -8.73 9.26 18.59
N GLU A 110 -8.10 9.18 19.75
CA GLU A 110 -8.76 8.86 21.02
C GLU A 110 -9.78 9.92 21.43
N SER A 111 -9.55 11.19 21.08
CA SER A 111 -10.50 12.29 21.27
C SER A 111 -11.79 12.11 20.44
N LEU A 112 -11.66 11.68 19.18
CA LEU A 112 -12.80 11.49 18.27
C LEU A 112 -13.50 10.12 18.45
N TYR A 113 -12.72 9.07 18.67
CA TYR A 113 -13.15 7.68 18.68
C TYR A 113 -12.48 6.88 19.81
N PRO A 114 -12.82 7.13 21.09
CA PRO A 114 -12.14 6.53 22.24
C PRO A 114 -12.29 5.00 22.35
N THR A 115 -13.26 4.41 21.64
CA THR A 115 -13.56 2.98 21.71
C THR A 115 -12.91 2.15 20.58
N LEU A 116 -12.25 2.79 19.62
CA LEU A 116 -11.51 2.07 18.58
C LEU A 116 -10.22 1.45 19.11
N MET A 117 -9.71 0.46 18.40
CA MET A 117 -8.44 -0.18 18.72
C MET A 117 -7.29 0.51 17.96
N TYR A 118 -6.17 0.70 18.65
CA TYR A 118 -4.98 1.33 18.10
C TYR A 118 -3.76 0.41 18.16
N ASP A 119 -2.99 0.35 17.08
CA ASP A 119 -1.67 -0.28 17.04
C ASP A 119 -0.60 0.79 16.87
N ASN A 120 0.36 0.88 17.80
CA ASN A 120 1.40 1.93 17.84
C ASN A 120 2.50 1.75 16.77
N GLY A 121 2.20 1.10 15.64
CA GLY A 121 3.17 0.90 14.56
C GLY A 121 4.19 -0.21 14.78
N GLN A 122 4.44 -0.63 16.02
CA GLN A 122 5.51 -1.57 16.39
C GLN A 122 5.27 -3.04 15.99
N LYS A 123 4.02 -3.45 15.80
CA LYS A 123 3.73 -4.82 15.39
C LYS A 123 4.02 -5.01 13.90
N SER A 124 4.57 -6.18 13.57
CA SER A 124 4.74 -6.65 12.19
C SER A 124 3.46 -6.47 11.38
N PHE A 125 3.59 -5.82 10.21
CA PHE A 125 2.47 -5.61 9.31
C PHE A 125 1.84 -6.94 8.86
N GLU A 126 2.67 -7.94 8.53
CA GLU A 126 2.22 -9.30 8.19
C GLU A 126 1.36 -9.94 9.30
N ARG A 127 1.74 -9.75 10.57
CA ARG A 127 0.97 -10.29 11.71
C ARG A 127 -0.40 -9.63 11.84
N LEU A 128 -0.49 -8.34 11.54
CA LEU A 128 -1.77 -7.62 11.55
C LEU A 128 -2.64 -8.08 10.38
N MET A 129 -2.08 -8.16 9.17
CA MET A 129 -2.78 -8.68 7.98
C MET A 129 -3.39 -10.08 8.22
N LYS A 130 -2.67 -10.99 8.89
CA LYS A 130 -3.20 -12.32 9.26
C LYS A 130 -4.44 -12.28 10.16
N LYS A 131 -4.58 -11.24 10.98
CA LYS A 131 -5.72 -11.06 11.91
C LYS A 131 -6.86 -10.25 11.30
N SER A 132 -6.60 -9.58 10.19
CA SER A 132 -7.54 -8.72 9.51
C SER A 132 -8.30 -9.50 8.44
N ARG A 133 -9.53 -9.06 8.16
CA ARG A 133 -10.28 -9.53 6.99
C ARG A 133 -10.01 -8.68 5.75
N ILE A 134 -9.61 -7.42 5.97
CA ILE A 134 -9.29 -6.46 4.90
C ILE A 134 -8.28 -5.42 5.40
N CYS A 135 -7.40 -5.00 4.51
CA CYS A 135 -6.48 -3.89 4.72
C CYS A 135 -6.96 -2.65 3.97
N VAL A 136 -6.86 -1.49 4.61
CA VAL A 136 -7.12 -0.19 4.02
C VAL A 136 -5.85 0.63 4.11
N THR A 137 -5.28 0.99 2.97
CA THR A 137 -4.00 1.72 2.88
C THR A 137 -4.22 3.10 2.28
N THR A 138 -3.61 4.12 2.87
CA THR A 138 -4.02 5.52 2.67
C THR A 138 -3.00 6.41 1.94
N TYR A 139 -1.97 5.81 1.33
CA TYR A 139 -0.85 6.56 0.77
C TYR A 139 -0.05 5.77 -0.26
N ASN A 140 0.60 6.50 -1.18
CA ASN A 140 1.39 5.93 -2.26
C ASN A 140 2.81 5.55 -1.80
N ALA A 141 2.93 4.45 -1.07
CA ALA A 141 4.21 3.86 -0.69
C ALA A 141 4.17 2.31 -0.76
N THR A 142 5.11 1.65 -0.09
CA THR A 142 5.25 0.18 -0.21
C THR A 142 4.15 -0.65 0.46
N THR A 143 3.33 -0.07 1.35
CA THR A 143 2.35 -0.79 2.18
C THR A 143 1.29 -1.52 1.37
N TYR A 144 0.66 -0.86 0.39
CA TYR A 144 -0.36 -1.50 -0.44
C TYR A 144 0.24 -2.55 -1.39
N LEU A 145 1.50 -2.35 -1.82
CA LEU A 145 2.22 -3.35 -2.62
C LEU A 145 2.42 -4.65 -1.84
N GLU A 146 2.65 -4.55 -0.53
CA GLU A 146 2.78 -5.72 0.34
C GLU A 146 1.46 -6.47 0.50
N SER A 147 0.35 -5.78 0.81
CA SER A 147 -0.95 -6.44 1.01
C SER A 147 -1.49 -7.07 -0.29
N LEU A 148 -1.41 -6.35 -1.41
CA LEU A 148 -1.76 -6.87 -2.73
C LEU A 148 -0.86 -8.05 -3.13
N GLY A 149 0.44 -7.93 -2.89
CA GLY A 149 1.43 -8.95 -3.27
C GLY A 149 1.30 -10.24 -2.46
N LEU A 150 0.88 -10.13 -1.20
CA LEU A 150 0.57 -11.25 -0.31
C LEU A 150 -0.88 -11.73 -0.43
N ASN A 151 -1.62 -11.21 -1.41
CA ASN A 151 -2.99 -11.59 -1.77
C ASN A 151 -4.02 -11.39 -0.64
N VAL A 152 -3.85 -10.34 0.15
CA VAL A 152 -4.80 -9.95 1.21
C VAL A 152 -5.84 -8.99 0.62
N PRO A 153 -7.15 -9.13 0.95
CA PRO A 153 -8.17 -8.16 0.56
C PRO A 153 -7.73 -6.74 0.92
N THR A 154 -7.69 -5.86 -0.07
CA THR A 154 -7.12 -4.52 0.08
C THR A 154 -7.99 -3.49 -0.61
N ILE A 155 -8.31 -2.41 0.12
CA ILE A 155 -8.79 -1.15 -0.42
C ILE A 155 -7.67 -0.12 -0.28
N ILE A 156 -7.48 0.69 -1.31
CA ILE A 156 -6.49 1.77 -1.34
C ILE A 156 -7.27 3.06 -1.55
N PHE A 157 -6.98 4.08 -0.76
CA PHE A 157 -7.46 5.42 -1.07
C PHE A 157 -6.42 6.49 -0.77
N TRP A 158 -6.38 7.54 -1.57
CA TRP A 158 -5.68 8.78 -1.24
C TRP A 158 -6.10 9.88 -2.22
N ASP A 159 -5.93 11.13 -1.81
CA ASP A 159 -6.06 12.26 -2.70
C ASP A 159 -4.87 12.32 -3.67
N PRO A 160 -5.09 12.13 -5.00
CA PRO A 160 -4.01 12.12 -5.99
C PRO A 160 -3.29 13.47 -6.13
N THR A 161 -3.87 14.55 -5.60
CA THR A 161 -3.24 15.88 -5.54
C THR A 161 -2.00 15.90 -4.65
N TYR A 162 -1.98 15.08 -3.58
CA TYR A 162 -0.87 15.04 -2.62
C TYR A 162 0.02 13.80 -2.76
N TRP A 163 -0.49 12.77 -3.44
CA TRP A 163 0.19 11.50 -3.67
C TRP A 163 0.23 11.21 -5.18
N GLU A 164 0.94 12.09 -5.88
CA GLU A 164 0.97 12.10 -7.34
C GLU A 164 1.46 10.78 -7.92
N LEU A 165 0.84 10.42 -9.05
CA LEU A 165 1.23 9.26 -9.85
C LEU A 165 2.01 9.72 -11.07
N ARG A 166 3.12 9.07 -11.36
CA ARG A 166 3.80 9.23 -12.66
C ARG A 166 2.89 8.76 -13.79
N ALA A 167 2.97 9.42 -14.94
CA ALA A 167 2.14 9.11 -16.11
C ALA A 167 2.21 7.64 -16.55
N SER A 168 3.38 7.00 -16.41
CA SER A 168 3.55 5.58 -16.74
C SER A 168 2.83 4.62 -15.79
N ALA A 169 2.39 5.08 -14.61
CA ALA A 169 1.60 4.32 -13.66
C ALA A 169 0.09 4.53 -13.81
N SER A 170 -0.35 5.64 -14.43
CA SER A 170 -1.76 5.99 -14.57
C SER A 170 -2.62 4.88 -15.18
N PRO A 171 -2.21 4.16 -16.26
CA PRO A 171 -3.02 3.09 -16.82
C PRO A 171 -3.26 1.93 -15.83
N TYR A 172 -2.26 1.61 -15.01
CA TYR A 172 -2.36 0.52 -14.03
C TYR A 172 -3.19 0.92 -12.81
N PHE A 173 -3.14 2.19 -12.40
CA PHE A 173 -4.03 2.70 -11.36
C PHE A 173 -5.47 2.81 -11.85
N GLN A 174 -5.71 3.16 -13.12
CA GLN A 174 -7.05 3.11 -13.71
C GLN A 174 -7.63 1.69 -13.64
N MET A 175 -6.83 0.67 -13.97
CA MET A 175 -7.24 -0.73 -13.79
C MET A 175 -7.62 -1.05 -12.33
N LEU A 176 -6.88 -0.54 -11.33
CA LEU A 176 -7.23 -0.73 -9.93
C LEU A 176 -8.53 0.00 -9.55
N LYS A 177 -8.81 1.18 -10.11
CA LYS A 177 -10.09 1.90 -9.93
C LYS A 177 -11.24 1.09 -10.50
N ASP A 178 -11.10 0.61 -11.73
CA ASP A 178 -12.13 -0.16 -12.42
C ASP A 178 -12.43 -1.49 -11.69
N ALA A 179 -11.41 -2.09 -11.07
CA ALA A 179 -11.58 -3.28 -10.22
C ALA A 179 -12.14 -2.98 -8.82
N GLY A 180 -12.35 -1.71 -8.46
CA GLY A 180 -12.80 -1.27 -7.13
C GLY A 180 -11.78 -1.47 -6.02
N ILE A 181 -10.48 -1.52 -6.34
CA ILE A 181 -9.38 -1.63 -5.37
C ILE A 181 -8.87 -0.26 -4.96
N PHE A 182 -8.76 0.69 -5.90
CA PHE A 182 -8.24 2.04 -5.66
C PHE A 182 -9.34 3.11 -5.76
N PHE A 183 -9.32 4.05 -4.83
CA PHE A 183 -10.24 5.18 -4.74
C PHE A 183 -9.44 6.49 -4.56
N GLU A 184 -9.96 7.59 -5.09
CA GLU A 184 -9.29 8.91 -4.98
C GLU A 184 -9.80 9.72 -3.78
N ASP A 185 -10.80 9.20 -3.06
CA ASP A 185 -11.38 9.85 -1.89
C ASP A 185 -11.82 8.82 -0.83
N PRO A 186 -11.79 9.21 0.47
CA PRO A 186 -12.12 8.32 1.57
C PRO A 186 -13.61 7.93 1.63
N ILE A 187 -14.51 8.77 1.14
CA ILE A 187 -15.96 8.56 1.27
C ILE A 187 -16.42 7.45 0.31
N SER A 188 -15.94 7.48 -0.93
CA SER A 188 -16.18 6.42 -1.92
C SER A 188 -15.63 5.08 -1.46
N ALA A 189 -14.41 5.07 -0.89
CA ALA A 189 -13.81 3.87 -0.32
C ALA A 189 -14.63 3.30 0.84
N ALA A 190 -15.07 4.13 1.78
CA ALA A 190 -15.94 3.72 2.89
C ALA A 190 -17.30 3.20 2.40
N SER A 191 -17.89 3.85 1.39
CA SER A 191 -19.16 3.43 0.78
C SER A 191 -19.06 2.04 0.16
N VAL A 192 -17.97 1.75 -0.56
CA VAL A 192 -17.74 0.40 -1.09
C VAL A 192 -17.53 -0.59 0.05
N LEU A 193 -16.71 -0.25 1.05
CA LEU A 193 -16.44 -1.15 2.16
C LEU A 193 -17.72 -1.53 2.91
N ASN A 194 -18.61 -0.58 3.17
CA ASN A 194 -19.91 -0.84 3.79
C ASN A 194 -20.73 -1.88 3.02
N LYS A 195 -20.67 -1.87 1.69
CA LYS A 195 -21.43 -2.80 0.83
C LYS A 195 -20.84 -4.21 0.82
N ILE A 196 -19.51 -4.32 0.88
CA ILE A 196 -18.82 -5.61 0.73
C ILE A 196 -18.48 -6.29 2.05
N TRP A 197 -18.67 -5.63 3.20
CA TRP A 197 -18.12 -6.06 4.49
C TRP A 197 -18.45 -7.50 4.90
N ASP A 198 -19.66 -7.95 4.59
CA ASP A 198 -20.12 -9.30 4.92
C ASP A 198 -19.65 -10.37 3.92
N ASN A 199 -19.20 -9.95 2.72
CA ASN A 199 -18.79 -10.84 1.62
C ASN A 199 -17.43 -10.42 1.03
N ILE A 200 -16.47 -10.03 1.88
CA ILE A 200 -15.15 -9.57 1.44
C ILE A 200 -14.39 -10.65 0.68
N ASP A 201 -14.55 -11.92 1.06
CA ASP A 201 -13.90 -13.04 0.37
C ASP A 201 -14.39 -13.18 -1.07
N ASP A 202 -15.71 -13.20 -1.27
CA ASP A 202 -16.31 -13.33 -2.61
C ASP A 202 -15.96 -12.12 -3.48
N TRP A 203 -15.99 -10.91 -2.90
CA TRP A 203 -15.47 -9.73 -3.56
C TRP A 203 -14.00 -9.93 -3.92
N TRP A 204 -13.12 -10.23 -2.97
CA TRP A 204 -11.70 -10.29 -3.25
C TRP A 204 -11.31 -11.37 -4.27
N GLN A 205 -11.98 -12.52 -4.25
CA GLN A 205 -11.73 -13.67 -5.13
C GLN A 205 -12.38 -13.55 -6.51
N GLU A 206 -13.10 -12.46 -6.78
CA GLU A 206 -13.63 -12.19 -8.12
C GLU A 206 -12.50 -12.28 -9.17
N LYS A 207 -12.74 -13.08 -10.22
CA LYS A 207 -11.72 -13.43 -11.23
C LYS A 207 -11.04 -12.21 -11.83
N GLU A 208 -11.81 -11.18 -12.15
CA GLU A 208 -11.27 -9.97 -12.76
C GLU A 208 -10.42 -9.16 -11.77
N ARG A 209 -10.90 -8.98 -10.53
CA ARG A 209 -10.14 -8.33 -9.47
C ARG A 209 -8.80 -9.02 -9.19
N GLN A 210 -8.80 -10.36 -9.13
CA GLN A 210 -7.58 -11.15 -8.98
C GLN A 210 -6.63 -10.98 -10.18
N ARG A 211 -7.17 -10.97 -11.41
CA ARG A 211 -6.38 -10.75 -12.64
C ARG A 211 -5.70 -9.38 -12.64
N ILE A 212 -6.46 -8.32 -12.33
CA ILE A 212 -5.95 -6.95 -12.26
C ILE A 212 -4.87 -6.83 -11.19
N ARG A 213 -5.09 -7.40 -9.99
CA ARG A 213 -4.07 -7.47 -8.94
C ARG A 213 -2.79 -8.12 -9.44
N SER A 214 -2.88 -9.29 -10.10
CA SER A 214 -1.71 -10.01 -10.61
C SER A 214 -0.93 -9.20 -11.64
N ILE A 215 -1.62 -8.49 -12.55
CA ILE A 215 -0.96 -7.60 -13.52
C ILE A 215 -0.21 -6.48 -12.81
N PHE A 216 -0.87 -5.84 -11.84
CA PHE A 216 -0.28 -4.75 -11.08
C PHE A 216 0.95 -5.21 -10.28
N ILE A 217 0.85 -6.36 -9.61
CA ILE A 217 1.94 -6.94 -8.82
C ILE A 217 3.11 -7.37 -9.70
N GLU A 218 2.86 -7.96 -10.87
CA GLU A 218 3.96 -8.30 -11.79
C GLU A 218 4.73 -7.04 -12.24
N LYS A 219 4.05 -5.90 -12.39
CA LYS A 219 4.68 -4.64 -12.81
C LYS A 219 5.41 -3.91 -11.67
N TYR A 220 4.82 -3.83 -10.49
CA TYR A 220 5.30 -2.93 -9.43
C TYR A 220 5.78 -3.62 -8.15
N CYS A 221 5.53 -4.92 -7.99
CA CYS A 221 5.93 -5.68 -6.80
C CYS A 221 6.18 -7.16 -7.12
N ARG A 222 6.94 -7.41 -8.20
CA ARG A 222 7.08 -8.71 -8.84
C ARG A 222 7.54 -9.79 -7.87
N ARG A 223 6.88 -10.95 -7.94
CA ARG A 223 7.18 -12.13 -7.14
C ARG A 223 7.87 -13.19 -8.00
N VAL A 224 8.87 -13.86 -7.45
CA VAL A 224 9.65 -14.88 -8.17
C VAL A 224 9.84 -16.15 -7.36
N LYS A 225 9.83 -17.29 -8.04
CA LYS A 225 10.25 -18.58 -7.49
C LYS A 225 11.76 -18.67 -7.69
N ASN A 226 12.57 -18.55 -6.63
CA ASN A 226 14.04 -18.47 -6.66
C ASN A 226 14.66 -17.07 -6.86
N PRO A 227 14.53 -16.16 -5.87
CA PRO A 227 15.10 -14.80 -5.94
C PRO A 227 16.62 -14.77 -6.11
N LEU A 228 17.37 -15.70 -5.50
CA LEU A 228 18.83 -15.75 -5.62
C LEU A 228 19.28 -16.04 -7.04
N HIS A 229 18.59 -16.96 -7.72
CA HIS A 229 18.87 -17.26 -9.12
C HIS A 229 18.65 -16.04 -10.02
N ILE A 230 17.50 -15.37 -9.86
CA ILE A 230 17.17 -14.17 -10.64
C ILE A 230 18.19 -13.05 -10.39
N LEU A 231 18.55 -12.82 -9.13
CA LEU A 231 19.56 -11.84 -8.77
C LEU A 231 20.93 -12.17 -9.39
N SER A 232 21.33 -13.45 -9.38
CA SER A 232 22.57 -13.93 -10.03
C SER A 232 22.59 -13.70 -11.53
N VAL A 233 21.47 -13.95 -12.24
CA VAL A 233 21.35 -13.63 -13.68
C VAL A 233 21.47 -12.14 -13.90
N ASN A 234 20.71 -11.35 -13.15
CA ASN A 234 20.65 -9.90 -13.33
C ASN A 234 21.93 -9.16 -12.92
N LEU A 235 22.80 -9.79 -12.13
CA LEU A 235 24.14 -9.29 -11.81
C LEU A 235 25.24 -9.82 -12.73
N ASP A 236 24.89 -10.61 -13.76
CA ASP A 236 25.85 -11.27 -14.67
C ASP A 236 26.92 -12.11 -13.94
N MET A 237 26.62 -12.61 -12.74
CA MET A 237 27.56 -13.40 -11.93
C MET A 237 27.86 -14.80 -12.52
N ARG A 238 27.29 -15.14 -13.69
CA ARG A 238 27.52 -16.43 -14.39
C ARG A 238 28.53 -16.34 -15.54
N LYS A 239 29.44 -15.37 -15.50
CA LYS A 239 30.59 -15.32 -16.42
C LYS A 239 31.90 -15.09 -15.65
N LYS A 240 32.28 -16.06 -14.83
CA LYS A 240 33.68 -16.34 -14.51
C LYS A 240 33.83 -17.86 -14.41
N ASN A 241 34.18 -18.47 -15.54
CA ASN A 241 34.84 -19.77 -15.56
C ASN A 241 36.25 -19.62 -14.99
#